data_AF-A0A7X5XBP9-F1
#
_entry.id   AF-A0A7X5XBP9-F1
#
_cell.length_a   1.000
_cell.length_b   1.000
_cell.length_c   1.000
_cell.angle_alpha   90.00
_cell.angle_beta   90.00
_cell.angle_gamma   90.00
#
_symmetry.space_group_name_H-M   'P 1'
#
loop_
_entity.id
_entity.type
_entity.pdbx_description
1 polymer ?
#
loop_
_entity_poly.entity_id
_entity_poly.type
_entity_poly.pdbx_seq_one_letter_code
_entity_poly.pdbx_strand_id
1 'polypeptide(L)'
;MRSSRSGEQQPKPTALVEVHMETPHSPELFDKELCELVLAVAPRIFAVMQECEVRPGLKDGCVAAWGVAFHEGPVHVITADGTGQMVLNSPERALRWFTRDGGEDGVTARLVWLSRAGSAALDHAEAA
;
A
#
# COMPACT_ATOMS: atom_id res chain seq x y z
N MET A 1 -66.20 -16.22 54.13
CA MET A 1 -67.18 -16.04 53.03
C MET A 1 -66.60 -15.06 52.03
N ARG A 2 -66.54 -15.48 50.75
CA ARG A 2 -66.47 -14.69 49.49
C ARG A 2 -65.31 -13.69 49.34
N SER A 3 -64.30 -13.96 48.52
CA SER A 3 -64.27 -13.78 47.04
C SER A 3 -64.61 -12.36 46.58
N SER A 4 -63.62 -11.63 46.04
CA SER A 4 -63.44 -11.44 44.58
C SER A 4 -62.64 -10.18 44.23
N ARG A 5 -61.68 -10.36 43.28
CA ARG A 5 -61.35 -9.52 42.11
C ARG A 5 -60.95 -8.06 42.33
N SER A 6 -60.15 -7.41 41.50
CA SER A 6 -59.31 -7.74 40.34
C SER A 6 -58.63 -6.41 40.06
N GLY A 7 -57.32 -6.42 39.85
CA GLY A 7 -56.55 -5.22 39.57
C GLY A 7 -55.23 -5.64 38.98
N GLU A 8 -55.29 -6.16 37.75
CA GLU A 8 -54.11 -6.34 36.90
C GLU A 8 -53.44 -4.97 36.72
N GLN A 9 -52.40 -4.72 37.50
CA GLN A 9 -51.43 -3.69 37.19
C GLN A 9 -50.36 -4.35 36.32
N GLN A 10 -50.53 -4.20 35.02
CA GLN A 10 -49.59 -4.66 34.00
C GLN A 10 -48.19 -4.07 34.28
N PRO A 11 -47.11 -4.86 34.35
CA PRO A 11 -45.78 -4.31 34.52
C PRO A 11 -45.39 -3.52 33.27
N LYS A 12 -45.02 -2.26 33.50
CA LYS A 12 -44.47 -1.32 32.52
C LYS A 12 -43.29 -2.00 31.79
N PRO A 13 -43.26 -2.04 30.45
CA PRO A 13 -42.16 -2.69 29.75
C PRO A 13 -40.87 -1.93 30.06
N THR A 14 -39.93 -2.66 30.66
CA THR A 14 -38.52 -2.31 30.76
C THR A 14 -38.05 -1.88 29.38
N ALA A 15 -37.59 -0.65 29.26
CA ALA A 15 -36.87 -0.21 28.07
C ALA A 15 -35.66 -1.12 27.93
N LEU A 16 -35.76 -2.07 27.01
CA LEU A 16 -34.64 -2.81 26.49
C LEU A 16 -33.80 -1.76 25.76
N VAL A 17 -32.65 -1.43 26.35
CA VAL A 17 -31.58 -0.76 25.62
C VAL A 17 -31.13 -1.79 24.59
N GLU A 18 -31.77 -1.79 23.43
CA GLU A 18 -31.23 -2.47 22.26
C GLU A 18 -30.02 -1.65 21.82
N VAL A 19 -28.87 -2.14 22.28
CA VAL A 19 -27.56 -1.77 21.78
C VAL A 19 -27.62 -1.90 20.26
N HIS A 20 -27.18 -0.84 19.58
CA HIS A 20 -27.09 -0.73 18.13
C HIS A 20 -26.64 -2.05 17.50
N MET A 21 -27.54 -2.69 16.76
CA MET A 21 -27.16 -3.71 15.78
C MET A 21 -26.40 -2.98 14.68
N GLU A 22 -25.08 -3.20 14.62
CA GLU A 22 -24.27 -2.85 13.45
C GLU A 22 -25.01 -3.31 12.20
N THR A 23 -25.17 -2.37 11.28
CA THR A 23 -25.83 -2.57 10.00
C THR A 23 -25.09 -3.67 9.23
N PRO A 24 -25.76 -4.44 8.36
CA PRO A 24 -25.07 -5.38 7.49
C PRO A 24 -24.02 -4.59 6.70
N HIS A 25 -22.73 -4.94 6.81
CA HIS A 25 -21.67 -4.33 6.01
C HIS A 25 -22.07 -4.49 4.54
N SER A 26 -22.50 -3.40 3.89
CA SER A 26 -22.76 -3.44 2.46
C SER A 26 -21.42 -3.76 1.76
N PRO A 27 -21.44 -4.51 0.64
CA PRO A 27 -20.23 -4.80 -0.12
C PRO A 27 -19.41 -3.54 -0.44
N GLU A 28 -20.09 -2.43 -0.73
CA GLU A 28 -19.46 -1.13 -1.00
C GLU A 28 -18.67 -0.56 0.20
N LEU A 29 -19.17 -0.76 1.43
CA LEU A 29 -18.44 -0.33 2.63
C LEU A 29 -17.21 -1.19 2.87
N PHE A 30 -17.33 -2.50 2.65
CA PHE A 30 -16.20 -3.42 2.77
C PHE A 30 -15.12 -3.13 1.71
N ASP A 31 -15.51 -2.88 0.46
CA ASP A 31 -14.59 -2.51 -0.62
C ASP A 31 -13.83 -1.21 -0.32
N LYS A 32 -14.51 -0.23 0.30
CA LYS A 32 -13.88 0.99 0.78
C LYS A 32 -12.88 0.72 1.90
N GLU A 33 -13.24 -0.12 2.89
CA GLU A 33 -12.33 -0.52 3.97
C GLU A 33 -11.09 -1.25 3.44
N LEU A 34 -11.24 -2.12 2.45
CA LEU A 34 -10.12 -2.78 1.79
C LEU A 34 -9.20 -1.78 1.08
N CYS A 35 -9.76 -0.83 0.34
CA CYS A 35 -8.98 0.24 -0.30
C CYS A 35 -8.22 1.08 0.73
N GLU A 36 -8.88 1.47 1.82
CA GLU A 36 -8.25 2.23 2.92
C GLU A 36 -7.13 1.42 3.60
N LEU A 37 -7.33 0.13 3.81
CA LEU A 37 -6.31 -0.77 4.35
C LEU A 37 -5.09 -0.87 3.42
N VAL A 38 -5.31 -1.11 2.12
CA VAL A 38 -4.23 -1.19 1.12
C VAL A 38 -3.40 0.10 1.13
N LEU A 39 -4.05 1.27 1.15
CA LEU A 39 -3.37 2.56 1.22
C LEU A 39 -2.58 2.73 2.53
N ALA A 40 -3.13 2.28 3.66
CA ALA A 40 -2.46 2.35 4.95
C ALA A 40 -1.17 1.52 5.02
N VAL A 41 -1.14 0.37 4.32
CA VAL A 41 0.02 -0.55 4.31
C VAL A 41 0.86 -0.48 3.05
N ALA A 42 0.51 0.38 2.09
CA ALA A 42 1.18 0.45 0.79
C ALA A 42 2.68 0.74 0.96
N PRO A 43 3.57 -0.11 0.39
CA PRO A 43 4.99 0.16 0.42
C PRO A 43 5.31 1.39 -0.43
N ARG A 44 6.46 2.01 -0.16
CA ARG A 44 6.95 3.10 -1.02
C ARG A 44 7.71 2.51 -2.19
N ILE A 45 7.38 2.97 -3.40
CA ILE A 45 8.06 2.57 -4.63
C ILE A 45 9.09 3.65 -4.99
N PHE A 46 10.26 3.21 -5.46
CA PHE A 46 11.27 4.07 -6.03
C PHE A 46 11.85 3.48 -7.32
N ALA A 47 12.47 4.33 -8.12
CA ALA A 47 13.30 3.96 -9.24
C ALA A 47 14.77 4.26 -8.94
N VAL A 48 15.67 3.43 -9.45
CA VAL A 48 17.09 3.74 -9.56
C VAL A 48 17.32 4.25 -10.98
N MET A 49 17.63 5.54 -11.10
CA MET A 49 18.03 6.17 -12.35
C MET A 49 19.54 6.10 -12.50
N GLN A 50 20.03 5.74 -13.69
CA GLN A 50 21.41 5.96 -14.09
C GLN A 50 21.47 7.19 -14.98
N GLU A 51 22.45 8.06 -14.74
CA GLU A 51 22.79 9.18 -15.60
C GLU A 51 24.16 8.94 -16.23
N CYS A 52 24.23 9.07 -17.55
CA CYS A 52 25.45 8.93 -18.33
C CYS A 52 25.68 10.18 -19.17
N GLU A 53 26.93 10.61 -19.32
CA GLU A 53 27.28 11.67 -20.26
C GLU A 53 27.45 11.05 -21.66
N VAL A 54 26.51 11.34 -22.56
CA VAL A 54 26.55 10.80 -23.93
C VAL A 54 27.47 11.60 -24.84
N ARG A 55 27.66 12.89 -24.53
CA ARG A 55 28.65 13.82 -25.11
C ARG A 55 28.97 14.92 -24.09
N PRO A 56 30.12 15.60 -24.18
CA PRO A 56 30.46 16.69 -23.26
C PRO A 56 29.32 17.71 -23.11
N GLY A 57 28.79 17.85 -21.90
CA GLY A 57 27.67 18.74 -21.55
C GLY A 57 26.26 18.22 -21.84
N LEU A 58 26.11 17.01 -22.40
CA LEU A 58 24.82 16.37 -22.65
C LEU A 58 24.68 15.08 -21.84
N LYS A 59 23.79 15.12 -20.85
CA LYS A 59 23.45 13.97 -20.02
C LYS A 59 22.20 13.28 -20.56
N ASP A 60 22.23 11.96 -20.55
CA ASP A 60 21.07 11.09 -20.74
C ASP A 60 20.83 10.28 -19.46
N GLY A 61 19.63 9.73 -19.31
CA GLY A 61 19.32 8.89 -18.16
C GLY A 61 18.25 7.86 -18.44
N CYS A 62 18.40 6.71 -17.79
CA CYS A 62 17.48 5.59 -17.89
C CYS A 62 17.15 5.03 -16.51
N VAL A 63 16.00 4.37 -16.42
CA VAL A 63 15.65 3.57 -15.23
C VAL A 63 16.42 2.27 -15.31
N ALA A 64 17.33 2.05 -14.37
CA ALA A 64 18.10 0.81 -14.26
C ALA A 64 17.36 -0.26 -13.45
N ALA A 65 16.57 0.17 -12.46
CA ALA A 65 15.81 -0.72 -11.60
C ALA A 65 14.62 -0.04 -10.93
N TRP A 66 13.69 -0.86 -10.46
CA TRP A 66 12.58 -0.49 -9.60
C TRP A 66 12.76 -1.13 -8.22
N GLY A 67 12.35 -0.42 -7.17
CA GLY A 67 12.46 -0.88 -5.80
C GLY A 67 11.19 -0.66 -5.00
N VAL A 68 10.94 -1.57 -4.08
CA VAL A 68 9.83 -1.57 -3.13
C VAL A 68 10.42 -1.55 -1.72
N ALA A 69 10.11 -0.50 -0.97
CA ALA A 69 10.53 -0.33 0.41
C ALA A 69 9.31 -0.41 1.35
N PHE A 70 9.33 -1.44 2.20
CA PHE A 70 8.39 -1.58 3.31
C PHE A 70 8.81 -0.67 4.47
N HIS A 71 7.86 -0.32 5.35
CA HIS A 71 8.09 0.66 6.43
C HIS A 71 9.24 0.27 7.36
N GLU A 72 9.27 -1.00 7.76
CA GLU A 72 10.31 -1.62 8.60
C GLU A 72 10.62 -2.98 7.98
N GLY A 73 11.60 -3.03 7.08
CA GLY A 73 11.87 -4.28 6.38
C GLY A 73 12.90 -4.20 5.26
N PRO A 74 13.18 -5.36 4.66
CA PRO A 74 14.05 -5.43 3.50
C PRO A 74 13.44 -4.66 2.32
N VAL A 75 14.33 -4.10 1.51
CA VAL A 75 14.03 -3.44 0.25
C VAL A 75 14.23 -4.44 -0.86
N HIS A 76 13.19 -4.66 -1.66
CA HIS A 76 13.25 -5.52 -2.83
C HIS A 76 13.52 -4.64 -4.05
N VAL A 77 14.50 -5.00 -4.87
CA VAL A 77 14.85 -4.27 -6.09
C VAL A 77 14.90 -5.23 -7.26
N ILE A 78 14.30 -4.84 -8.37
CA ILE A 78 14.21 -5.61 -9.61
C ILE A 78 14.76 -4.72 -10.73
N THR A 79 15.66 -5.24 -11.56
CA THR A 79 16.18 -4.50 -12.72
C THR A 79 15.05 -4.14 -13.68
N ALA A 80 15.21 -3.06 -14.45
CA ALA A 80 14.14 -2.55 -15.31
C ALA A 80 13.73 -3.54 -16.42
N ASP A 81 14.64 -4.44 -16.82
CA ASP A 81 14.39 -5.54 -17.75
C ASP A 81 13.76 -6.78 -17.07
N GLY A 82 13.59 -6.77 -15.75
CA GLY A 82 13.01 -7.86 -14.97
C GLY A 82 13.93 -9.06 -14.73
N THR A 83 15.18 -9.03 -15.21
CA THR A 83 16.07 -10.21 -15.19
C THR A 83 16.80 -10.40 -13.87
N GLY A 84 17.10 -9.31 -13.16
CA GLY A 84 17.82 -9.31 -11.89
C GLY A 84 16.92 -8.93 -10.73
N GLN A 85 17.07 -9.64 -9.61
CA GLN A 85 16.38 -9.34 -8.36
C GLN A 85 17.36 -9.33 -7.20
N MET A 86 17.16 -8.42 -6.26
CA MET A 86 17.97 -8.32 -5.05
C MET A 86 17.13 -7.91 -3.84
N VAL A 87 17.57 -8.38 -2.68
CA VAL A 87 17.02 -7.99 -1.38
C VAL A 87 18.12 -7.25 -0.63
N LEU A 88 17.81 -6.03 -0.21
CA LEU A 88 18.76 -5.10 0.40
C LEU A 88 18.22 -4.60 1.73
N ASN A 89 19.11 -4.18 2.62
CA ASN A 89 18.70 -3.63 3.92
C ASN A 89 18.31 -2.15 3.85
N SER A 90 18.63 -1.45 2.74
CA SER A 90 18.21 -0.06 2.53
C SER A 90 18.22 0.31 1.05
N PRO A 91 17.44 1.33 0.62
CA PRO A 91 17.38 1.79 -0.76
C PRO A 91 18.72 2.33 -1.27
N GLU A 92 19.50 2.99 -0.41
CA GLU A 92 20.79 3.61 -0.75
C GLU A 92 21.84 2.55 -1.12
N ARG A 93 21.68 1.31 -0.64
CA ARG A 93 22.54 0.21 -1.07
C ARG A 93 22.37 -0.10 -2.55
N ALA A 94 21.17 0.13 -3.13
CA ALA A 94 20.92 -0.10 -4.54
C ALA A 94 21.80 0.81 -5.40
N LEU A 95 21.99 2.08 -5.00
CA LEU A 95 22.85 3.02 -5.71
C LEU A 95 24.26 2.45 -5.94
N ARG A 96 24.85 1.79 -4.95
CA ARG A 96 26.21 1.24 -5.09
C ARG A 96 26.31 0.12 -6.12
N TRP A 97 25.27 -0.68 -6.29
CA TRP A 97 25.22 -1.71 -7.32
C TRP A 97 25.16 -1.08 -8.71
N PHE A 98 24.25 -0.12 -8.90
CA PHE A 98 24.03 0.53 -10.19
C PHE A 98 25.02 1.65 -10.52
N THR A 99 25.92 2.02 -9.60
CA THR A 99 27.03 2.95 -9.88
C THR A 99 28.25 2.20 -10.43
N ARG A 100 28.41 0.90 -10.16
CA ARG A 100 29.63 0.13 -10.48
C ARG A 100 29.65 -0.45 -11.90
N ASP A 101 28.48 -0.66 -12.50
CA ASP A 101 28.38 -1.22 -13.86
C ASP A 101 28.67 -0.20 -14.97
N GLY A 102 28.74 1.09 -14.63
CA GLY A 102 29.42 2.09 -15.45
C GLY A 102 30.89 2.12 -15.05
N GLY A 103 31.80 1.78 -15.95
CA GLY A 103 33.24 1.90 -15.73
C GLY A 103 33.69 3.34 -15.48
N GLU A 104 34.92 3.67 -15.84
CA GLU A 104 35.60 4.96 -15.64
C GLU A 104 34.90 6.21 -16.25
N ASP A 105 33.65 6.06 -16.74
CA ASP A 105 32.86 7.02 -17.53
C ASP A 105 31.90 7.90 -16.72
N GLY A 106 32.05 8.00 -15.40
CA GLY A 106 31.29 8.97 -14.60
C GLY A 106 29.79 8.71 -14.54
N VAL A 107 29.35 7.45 -14.67
CA VAL A 107 27.95 7.06 -14.48
C VAL A 107 27.55 7.33 -13.04
N THR A 108 26.51 8.14 -12.86
CA THR A 108 25.97 8.44 -11.51
C THR A 108 24.59 7.82 -11.36
N ALA A 109 24.36 7.12 -10.25
CA ALA A 109 23.04 6.59 -9.93
C ALA A 109 22.29 7.53 -8.97
N ARG A 110 20.98 7.65 -9.15
CA ARG A 110 20.08 8.43 -8.28
C ARG A 110 18.85 7.63 -7.90
N LEU A 111 18.36 7.85 -6.68
CA LEU A 111 17.08 7.32 -6.21
C LEU A 111 15.98 8.34 -6.48
N VAL A 112 14.92 7.90 -7.14
CA VAL A 112 13.72 8.70 -7.38
C VAL A 112 12.54 8.01 -6.72
N TRP A 113 11.98 8.62 -5.68
CA TRP A 113 10.81 8.09 -5.00
C TRP A 113 9.53 8.53 -5.71
N LEU A 114 8.62 7.57 -5.93
CA LEU A 114 7.25 7.92 -6.31
C LEU A 114 6.52 8.52 -5.11
N SER A 115 5.48 9.30 -5.41
CA SER A 115 4.50 9.70 -4.42
C SER A 115 3.92 8.46 -3.73
N ARG A 116 3.56 8.59 -2.45
CA ARG A 116 2.80 7.53 -1.78
C ARG A 116 1.53 7.23 -2.57
N ALA A 117 1.11 5.97 -2.55
CA ALA A 117 -0.19 5.59 -3.08
C ALA A 117 -1.27 6.46 -2.44
N GLY A 118 -2.03 7.17 -3.27
CA GLY A 118 -3.06 8.11 -2.83
C GLY A 118 -4.48 7.68 -3.18
N SER A 119 -4.62 6.59 -3.96
CA SER A 119 -5.88 6.00 -4.37
C SER A 119 -5.68 4.51 -4.62
N ALA A 120 -6.68 3.72 -4.27
CA ALA A 120 -6.77 2.30 -4.56
C ALA A 120 -8.17 2.01 -5.11
N ALA A 121 -8.25 1.04 -6.01
CA ALA A 121 -9.50 0.57 -6.58
C ALA A 121 -9.44 -0.95 -6.68
N LEU A 122 -10.57 -1.61 -6.46
CA LEU A 122 -10.71 -3.04 -6.73
C LEU A 122 -11.04 -3.22 -8.22
N ASP A 123 -10.30 -4.08 -8.89
CA ASP A 123 -10.74 -4.58 -10.18
C ASP A 123 -11.88 -5.57 -9.96
N HIS A 124 -13.03 -5.32 -10.59
CA HIS A 124 -14.03 -6.36 -10.75
C HIS A 124 -13.57 -7.29 -11.86
N ALA A 125 -12.90 -8.38 -11.48
CA ALA A 125 -12.77 -9.52 -12.37
C ALA A 125 -14.17 -10.08 -12.61
N GLU A 126 -14.74 -9.81 -13.79
CA GLU A 126 -15.95 -10.51 -14.25
C GLU A 126 -15.60 -12.01 -14.30
N ALA A 127 -16.25 -12.80 -13.45
CA ALA A 127 -16.05 -14.25 -13.42
C ALA A 127 -16.45 -14.81 -14.79
N ALA A 128 -15.46 -15.29 -15.54
CA ALA A 128 -15.62 -15.92 -16.84
C ALA A 128 -16.37 -17.26 -16.77
#